data_AF-A0A7S2C3Z0-F1
#
_entry.id   AF-A0A7S2C3Z0-F1
#
_cell.length_a   1.000
_cell.length_b   1.000
_cell.length_c   1.000
_cell.angle_alpha   90.00
_cell.angle_beta   90.00
_cell.angle_gamma   90.00
#
_symmetry.space_group_name_H-M   'P 1'
#
loop_
_entity.id
_entity.type
_entity.pdbx_description
1 polymer ?
#
loop_
_entity_poly.entity_id
_entity_poly.type
_entity_poly.pdbx_seq_one_letter_code
_entity_poly.pdbx_strand_id
1 'polypeptide(L)'
;RHAGEVVGGGGGVLASESVSNSDLLLRSRLSLDIVDSVSVSSEVVDASALPEVVYLDPMFPPRTKSALVKQDMQIMHHLMSAHEKKHSEEETDVSANTDQSSDSALMLSRARSLAQSRVVVKRPINALPLGGTKAHHAIRGSTNRFDVYLPLKEAQSPDKNFKSASH
;
A
#
# COMPACT_ATOMS: atom_id res chain seq x y z
N ARG A 1 48.71 32.45 26.11
CA ARG A 1 49.75 32.66 25.08
C ARG A 1 50.64 31.44 25.07
N HIS A 2 50.48 30.55 24.09
CA HIS A 2 51.53 29.70 23.51
C HIS A 2 51.00 29.25 22.15
N ALA A 3 51.74 29.59 21.10
CA ALA A 3 51.46 29.25 19.72
C ALA A 3 51.95 27.83 19.41
N GLY A 4 51.32 27.20 18.42
CA GLY A 4 51.74 25.93 17.85
C GLY A 4 50.93 25.67 16.58
N GLU A 5 51.44 26.21 15.48
CA GLU A 5 50.96 25.96 14.12
C GLU A 5 51.46 24.59 13.64
N VAL A 6 50.58 23.77 13.06
CA VAL A 6 50.99 22.73 12.11
C VAL A 6 49.93 22.58 11.02
N VAL A 7 50.43 22.71 9.80
CA VAL A 7 49.80 22.54 8.49
C VAL A 7 49.29 21.11 8.28
N GLY A 8 48.21 20.94 7.51
CA GLY A 8 47.82 19.64 6.98
C GLY A 8 46.57 19.71 6.12
N GLY A 9 46.75 20.05 4.85
CA GLY A 9 45.69 19.95 3.83
C GLY A 9 45.22 18.50 3.65
N GLY A 10 43.92 18.34 3.48
CA GLY A 10 43.29 17.09 3.09
C GLY A 10 42.04 17.44 2.31
N GLY A 11 42.20 17.59 0.99
CA GLY A 11 41.08 17.78 0.07
C GLY A 11 40.09 16.63 0.24
N GLY A 12 38.87 16.97 0.64
CA GLY A 12 37.73 16.07 0.60
C GLY A 12 37.47 15.70 -0.86
N VAL A 13 37.99 14.55 -1.24
CA VAL A 13 37.78 13.89 -2.52
C VAL A 13 36.27 13.83 -2.76
N LEU A 14 35.79 14.55 -3.78
CA LEU A 14 34.52 14.25 -4.43
C LEU A 14 34.66 12.85 -5.01
N ALA A 15 34.28 11.85 -4.22
CA ALA A 15 34.12 10.50 -4.70
C ALA A 15 33.03 10.54 -5.77
N SER A 16 33.46 10.44 -7.03
CA SER A 16 32.58 10.07 -8.13
C SER A 16 32.17 8.63 -7.89
N GLU A 17 31.11 8.44 -7.09
CA GLU A 17 30.48 7.14 -6.96
C GLU A 17 30.00 6.73 -8.35
N SER A 18 30.57 5.65 -8.88
CA SER A 18 30.10 5.02 -10.10
C SER A 18 28.68 4.50 -9.84
N VAL A 19 27.68 5.33 -10.15
CA VAL A 19 26.28 4.96 -9.99
C VAL A 19 25.99 3.78 -10.91
N SER A 20 25.69 2.63 -10.32
CA SER A 20 25.31 1.43 -11.08
C SER A 20 24.08 1.72 -11.96
N ASN A 21 24.04 1.16 -13.17
CA ASN A 21 22.88 1.30 -14.06
C ASN A 21 21.58 0.83 -13.39
N SER A 22 21.65 -0.14 -12.47
CA SER A 22 20.49 -0.57 -11.66
C SER A 22 19.90 0.55 -10.81
N ASP A 23 20.76 1.39 -10.23
CA ASP A 23 20.34 2.47 -9.32
C ASP A 23 19.70 3.62 -10.10
N LEU A 24 20.21 3.90 -11.29
CA LEU A 24 19.61 4.86 -12.22
C LEU A 24 18.22 4.41 -12.67
N LEU A 25 18.07 3.13 -13.03
CA LEU A 25 16.78 2.54 -13.40
C LEU A 25 15.78 2.59 -12.25
N LEU A 26 16.21 2.26 -11.02
CA LEU A 26 15.35 2.24 -9.85
C LEU A 26 14.82 3.64 -9.51
N ARG A 27 15.70 4.65 -9.51
CA ARG A 27 15.34 6.05 -9.25
C ARG A 27 14.34 6.62 -10.26
N SER A 28 14.41 6.17 -11.51
CA SER A 28 13.46 6.62 -12.55
C SER A 28 12.07 5.98 -12.45
N ARG A 29 11.91 4.90 -11.67
CA ARG A 29 10.68 4.08 -11.62
C ARG A 29 10.03 4.00 -10.24
N LEU A 30 10.70 4.45 -9.18
CA LEU A 30 10.18 4.47 -7.83
C LEU A 30 10.16 5.91 -7.29
N SER A 31 8.96 6.44 -7.12
CA SER A 31 8.69 7.65 -6.36
C SER A 31 8.07 7.29 -5.00
N LEU A 32 8.25 8.17 -4.01
CA LEU A 32 7.60 8.06 -2.70
C LEU A 32 6.76 9.30 -2.47
N ASP A 33 5.46 9.10 -2.30
CA ASP A 33 4.50 10.14 -1.94
C ASP A 33 4.07 9.96 -0.49
N ILE A 34 4.28 10.99 0.34
CA ILE A 34 3.88 10.98 1.75
C ILE A 34 2.43 11.47 1.83
N VAL A 35 1.50 10.53 1.78
CA VAL A 35 0.06 10.82 1.80
C VAL A 35 -0.71 9.65 2.43
N ASP A 36 -1.86 9.94 3.04
CA ASP A 36 -2.80 8.88 3.39
C ASP A 36 -3.47 8.34 2.12
N SER A 37 -3.28 7.05 1.85
CA SER A 37 -3.83 6.37 0.67
C SER A 37 -5.36 6.49 0.53
N VAL A 38 -6.09 6.62 1.63
CA VAL A 38 -7.55 6.77 1.64
C VAL A 38 -7.97 8.17 1.16
N SER A 39 -7.12 9.17 1.40
CA SER A 39 -7.39 10.57 1.05
C SER A 39 -7.09 10.90 -0.41
N VAL A 40 -6.38 10.02 -1.15
CA VAL A 40 -5.97 10.28 -2.53
C VAL A 40 -7.19 10.26 -3.45
N SER A 41 -7.68 11.42 -3.92
CA SER A 41 -8.84 11.51 -4.80
C SER A 41 -8.47 11.40 -6.30
N SER A 42 -9.39 10.93 -7.14
CA SER A 42 -9.22 10.92 -8.62
C SER A 42 -9.38 12.30 -9.23
N GLU A 43 -9.78 13.28 -8.43
CA GLU A 43 -9.88 14.70 -8.81
C GLU A 43 -8.53 15.41 -8.65
N VAL A 44 -7.65 14.88 -7.79
CA VAL A 44 -6.29 15.38 -7.56
C VAL A 44 -5.28 14.69 -8.50
N VAL A 45 -5.64 13.54 -9.06
CA VAL A 45 -4.83 12.78 -10.00
C VAL A 45 -5.39 12.99 -11.41
N ASP A 46 -4.61 13.58 -12.31
CA ASP A 46 -4.99 13.70 -13.72
C ASP A 46 -5.47 12.33 -14.25
N ALA A 47 -6.54 12.29 -15.05
CA ALA A 47 -7.07 11.02 -15.57
C ALA A 47 -6.05 10.22 -16.41
N SER A 48 -5.08 10.93 -17.00
CA SER A 48 -3.91 10.39 -17.71
C SER A 48 -2.85 9.77 -16.78
N ALA A 49 -2.96 9.98 -15.46
CA ALA A 49 -2.01 9.57 -14.44
C ALA A 49 -2.58 8.50 -13.49
N LEU A 50 -3.81 8.02 -13.72
CA LEU A 50 -4.36 6.92 -12.93
C LEU A 50 -3.56 5.62 -13.15
N PRO A 51 -3.26 4.88 -12.07
CA PRO A 51 -2.45 3.67 -12.17
C PRO A 51 -3.22 2.53 -12.84
N GLU A 52 -2.54 1.77 -13.68
CA GLU A 52 -3.11 0.55 -14.26
C GLU A 52 -3.46 -0.47 -13.16
N VAL A 53 -2.57 -0.59 -12.17
CA VAL A 53 -2.68 -1.53 -11.06
C VAL A 53 -2.44 -0.82 -9.74
N VAL A 54 -3.34 -1.02 -8.78
CA VAL A 54 -3.12 -0.62 -7.38
C VAL A 54 -2.78 -1.86 -6.56
N TYR A 55 -1.64 -1.83 -5.86
CA TYR A 55 -1.20 -2.91 -4.98
C TYR A 55 -1.35 -2.51 -3.52
N LEU A 56 -2.02 -3.34 -2.72
CA LEU A 56 -2.24 -3.13 -1.30
C LEU A 56 -1.61 -4.27 -0.49
N ASP A 57 -0.81 -3.92 0.51
CA ASP A 57 -0.26 -4.84 1.52
C ASP A 57 -0.45 -4.21 2.91
N PRO A 58 -1.70 -4.04 3.37
CA PRO A 58 -1.95 -3.51 4.71
C PRO A 58 -1.34 -4.46 5.74
N MET A 59 -0.68 -3.91 6.75
CA MET A 59 -0.22 -4.72 7.86
C MET A 59 -1.40 -5.42 8.53
N PHE A 60 -1.32 -6.73 8.67
CA PHE A 60 -2.31 -7.51 9.41
C PHE A 60 -2.09 -7.35 10.91
N PRO A 61 -3.16 -7.36 11.73
CA PRO A 61 -3.01 -7.40 13.17
C PRO A 61 -2.12 -8.58 13.57
N PRO A 62 -1.27 -8.38 14.60
CA PRO A 62 -0.27 -9.36 14.97
C PRO A 62 -0.92 -10.69 15.35
N ARG A 63 -0.33 -11.79 14.88
CA ARG A 63 -0.76 -13.15 15.23
C ARG A 63 -0.48 -13.45 16.70
N THR A 64 -1.35 -14.24 17.32
CA THR A 64 -1.28 -14.69 18.72
C THR A 64 -0.29 -15.83 18.99
N LYS A 65 0.60 -16.21 18.05
CA LYS A 65 1.59 -17.28 18.30
C LYS A 65 2.93 -16.71 18.76
N SER A 66 3.35 -17.13 19.95
CA SER A 66 4.45 -16.64 20.80
C SER A 66 5.87 -17.04 20.37
N ALA A 67 6.17 -17.10 19.07
CA ALA A 67 7.54 -17.26 18.62
C ALA A 67 8.16 -15.87 18.40
N LEU A 68 9.32 -15.59 19.03
CA LEU A 68 10.02 -14.32 18.82
C LEU A 68 10.36 -14.17 17.33
N VAL A 69 9.67 -13.23 16.69
CA VAL A 69 9.99 -12.76 15.34
C VAL A 69 11.40 -12.14 15.35
N LYS A 70 12.08 -12.12 14.20
CA LYS A 70 13.39 -11.45 14.05
C LYS A 70 13.32 -10.02 14.60
N GLN A 71 14.40 -9.56 15.22
CA GLN A 71 14.47 -8.26 15.91
C GLN A 71 14.00 -7.08 15.04
N ASP A 72 14.36 -7.05 13.75
CA ASP A 72 13.94 -6.00 12.81
C ASP A 72 12.41 -5.93 12.65
N MET A 73 11.74 -7.09 12.63
CA MET A 73 10.28 -7.16 12.56
C MET A 73 9.63 -6.71 13.87
N GLN A 74 10.26 -6.98 15.02
CA GLN A 74 9.77 -6.51 16.32
C GLN A 74 9.80 -4.98 16.41
N ILE A 75 10.88 -4.36 15.91
CA ILE A 75 11.00 -2.90 15.86
C ILE A 75 9.91 -2.30 14.97
N MET A 76 9.69 -2.87 13.77
CA MET A 76 8.63 -2.44 12.86
C MET A 76 7.26 -2.51 13.53
N HIS A 77 6.94 -3.64 14.16
CA HIS A 77 5.67 -3.79 14.89
C HIS A 77 5.53 -2.78 16.03
N HIS A 78 6.60 -2.48 16.75
CA HIS A 78 6.55 -1.51 17.85
C HIS A 78 6.22 -0.09 17.34
N LEU A 79 6.86 0.35 16.26
CA LEU A 79 6.59 1.65 15.64
C LEU A 79 5.13 1.76 15.17
N MET A 80 4.57 0.68 14.64
CA MET A 80 3.19 0.66 14.14
C MET A 80 2.17 0.60 15.27
N SER A 81 2.41 -0.22 16.30
CA SER A 81 1.54 -0.31 17.48
C SER A 81 1.47 0.99 18.30
N ALA A 82 2.49 1.86 18.21
CA ALA A 82 2.46 3.18 18.83
C ALA A 82 1.41 4.11 18.20
N HIS A 83 1.05 3.89 16.93
CA HIS A 83 0.06 4.69 16.20
C HIS A 83 -1.38 4.17 16.36
N GLU A 84 -1.57 2.88 16.69
CA GLU A 84 -2.88 2.23 16.83
C GLU A 84 -3.54 2.44 18.21
N LYS A 85 -2.77 2.84 19.25
CA LYS A 85 -3.24 2.99 20.65
C LYS A 85 -4.32 4.06 20.90
N LYS A 86 -4.83 4.73 19.86
CA LYS A 86 -5.94 5.69 19.98
C LYS A 86 -7.33 5.11 19.74
N HIS A 87 -7.48 3.83 19.40
CA HIS A 87 -8.77 3.25 18.99
C HIS A 87 -9.20 1.96 19.70
N SER A 88 -8.82 1.74 20.97
CA SER A 88 -9.27 0.55 21.70
C SER A 88 -9.43 0.81 23.20
N GLU A 89 -10.45 1.59 23.56
CA GLU A 89 -11.21 1.39 24.80
C GLU A 89 -12.45 0.55 24.47
N GLU A 90 -12.26 -0.71 24.09
CA GLU A 90 -13.32 -1.73 24.14
C GLU A 90 -12.65 -3.10 24.04
N GLU A 91 -12.35 -3.64 25.23
CA GLU A 91 -11.91 -5.01 25.43
C GLU A 91 -13.04 -5.97 25.03
N THR A 92 -12.98 -6.51 23.82
CA THR A 92 -13.61 -7.79 23.51
C THR A 92 -12.68 -8.58 22.59
N ASP A 93 -12.57 -9.89 22.84
CA ASP A 93 -11.76 -10.84 22.09
C ASP A 93 -12.11 -10.87 20.59
N VAL A 94 -11.59 -9.92 19.79
CA VAL A 94 -11.75 -9.93 18.34
C VAL A 94 -10.78 -10.95 17.75
N SER A 95 -11.32 -12.16 17.52
CA SER A 95 -10.70 -13.29 16.84
C SER A 95 -9.75 -12.86 15.72
N ALA A 96 -8.54 -13.46 15.73
CA ALA A 96 -7.32 -13.15 14.97
C ALA A 96 -7.39 -13.22 13.43
N ASN A 97 -8.56 -13.00 12.81
CA ASN A 97 -8.81 -13.17 11.39
C ASN A 97 -9.71 -12.08 10.76
N THR A 98 -10.11 -11.04 11.49
CA THR A 98 -11.15 -10.09 11.05
C THR A 98 -10.61 -8.69 10.80
N ASP A 99 -10.03 -8.45 9.61
CA ASP A 99 -9.76 -7.10 9.10
C ASP A 99 -11.03 -6.53 8.43
N GLN A 100 -12.04 -6.26 9.25
CA GLN A 100 -13.29 -5.62 8.83
C GLN A 100 -13.50 -4.28 9.53
N SER A 101 -12.43 -3.51 9.72
CA SER A 101 -12.56 -2.11 10.13
C SER A 101 -13.18 -1.28 9.00
N SER A 102 -13.87 -0.20 9.35
CA SER A 102 -14.37 0.78 8.38
C SER A 102 -13.27 1.27 7.43
N ASP A 103 -12.06 1.45 7.96
CA ASP A 103 -10.89 1.90 7.19
C ASP A 103 -10.45 0.87 6.14
N SER A 104 -10.50 -0.42 6.46
CA SER A 104 -10.13 -1.48 5.50
C SER A 104 -11.07 -1.53 4.30
N ALA A 105 -12.37 -1.32 4.53
CA ALA A 105 -13.37 -1.24 3.47
C ALA A 105 -13.20 0.02 2.63
N LEU A 106 -12.92 1.16 3.28
CA LEU A 106 -12.69 2.43 2.62
C LEU A 106 -11.40 2.42 1.76
N MET A 107 -10.33 1.82 2.26
CA MET A 107 -9.08 1.61 1.51
C MET A 107 -9.31 0.78 0.24
N LEU A 108 -10.07 -0.33 0.35
CA LEU A 108 -10.39 -1.15 -0.81
C LEU A 108 -11.26 -0.41 -1.82
N SER A 109 -12.30 0.30 -1.38
CA SER A 109 -13.19 1.03 -2.27
C SER A 109 -12.44 2.15 -3.02
N ARG A 110 -11.56 2.86 -2.32
CA ARG A 110 -10.71 3.91 -2.88
C ARG A 110 -9.71 3.36 -3.90
N ALA A 111 -9.04 2.25 -3.59
CA ALA A 111 -8.14 1.61 -4.55
C ALA A 111 -8.87 1.18 -5.83
N ARG A 112 -10.11 0.68 -5.71
CA ARG A 112 -10.91 0.25 -6.85
C ARG A 112 -11.47 1.41 -7.68
N SER A 113 -11.60 2.61 -7.13
CA SER A 113 -11.98 3.80 -7.91
C SER A 113 -10.79 4.42 -8.65
N LEU A 114 -9.55 4.19 -8.19
CA LEU A 114 -8.33 4.71 -8.82
C LEU A 114 -7.74 3.77 -9.89
N ALA A 115 -7.83 2.45 -9.70
CA ALA A 115 -7.21 1.49 -10.60
C ALA A 115 -7.90 1.43 -11.97
N GLN A 116 -7.14 1.44 -13.07
CA GLN A 116 -7.71 1.28 -14.42
C GLN A 116 -7.99 -0.18 -14.79
N SER A 117 -7.16 -1.12 -14.32
CA SER A 117 -7.27 -2.54 -14.70
C SER A 117 -7.58 -3.47 -13.53
N ARG A 118 -6.86 -3.34 -12.39
CA ARG A 118 -7.07 -4.21 -11.23
C ARG A 118 -6.51 -3.64 -9.93
N VAL A 119 -7.09 -4.07 -8.81
CA VAL A 119 -6.50 -3.93 -7.48
C VAL A 119 -6.02 -5.30 -7.02
N VAL A 120 -4.80 -5.38 -6.49
CA VAL A 120 -4.20 -6.60 -5.94
C VAL A 120 -3.95 -6.40 -4.46
N VAL A 121 -4.51 -7.26 -3.63
CA VAL A 121 -4.35 -7.23 -2.18
C VAL A 121 -3.60 -8.47 -1.73
N LYS A 122 -2.43 -8.30 -1.14
CA LYS A 122 -1.71 -9.41 -0.50
C LYS A 122 -2.42 -9.77 0.80
N ARG A 123 -2.58 -11.07 1.07
CA ARG A 123 -3.23 -11.60 2.27
C ARG A 123 -2.56 -12.91 2.71
N PRO A 124 -2.48 -13.22 4.02
CA PRO A 124 -2.17 -14.57 4.49
C PRO A 124 -3.23 -15.56 3.99
N ILE A 125 -2.84 -16.82 3.75
CA ILE A 125 -3.74 -17.79 3.11
C ILE A 125 -5.09 -18.00 3.82
N ASN A 126 -5.12 -17.82 5.15
CA ASN A 126 -6.29 -18.02 6.02
C ASN A 126 -7.00 -16.72 6.44
N ALA A 127 -6.49 -15.54 6.06
CA ALA A 127 -7.11 -14.29 6.46
C ALA A 127 -8.41 -14.05 5.67
N LEU A 128 -9.40 -13.37 6.25
CA LEU A 128 -10.59 -12.94 5.49
C LEU A 128 -10.20 -11.97 4.35
N PRO A 129 -11.03 -11.80 3.31
CA PRO A 129 -10.82 -10.75 2.32
C PRO A 129 -10.82 -9.36 2.97
N LEU A 130 -10.06 -8.42 2.40
CA LEU A 130 -9.95 -7.05 2.91
C LEU A 130 -11.33 -6.36 2.88
N GLY A 131 -11.73 -5.73 3.98
CA GLY A 131 -13.02 -5.02 4.07
C GLY A 131 -14.23 -5.93 3.87
N GLY A 132 -14.09 -7.24 4.10
CA GLY A 132 -15.16 -8.23 3.94
C GLY A 132 -15.62 -8.47 2.50
N THR A 133 -15.06 -7.78 1.52
CA THR A 133 -15.47 -7.88 0.11
C THR A 133 -14.78 -9.05 -0.57
N LYS A 134 -15.56 -9.98 -1.11
CA LYS A 134 -15.03 -11.13 -1.86
C LYS A 134 -14.24 -10.68 -3.09
N ALA A 135 -13.04 -11.22 -3.26
CA ALA A 135 -12.21 -11.00 -4.44
C ALA A 135 -12.83 -11.63 -5.69
N HIS A 136 -12.57 -11.05 -6.86
CA HIS A 136 -13.04 -11.59 -8.14
C HIS A 136 -12.24 -12.83 -8.54
N HIS A 137 -10.94 -12.80 -8.25
CA HIS A 137 -10.01 -13.90 -8.43
C HIS A 137 -8.99 -13.89 -7.29
N ALA A 138 -8.35 -15.02 -6.97
CA ALA A 138 -7.25 -15.06 -6.01
C ALA A 138 -6.11 -15.95 -6.53
N ILE A 139 -4.88 -15.43 -6.52
CA ILE A 139 -3.68 -16.20 -6.84
C ILE A 139 -3.09 -16.73 -5.53
N ARG A 140 -3.09 -18.05 -5.33
CA ARG A 140 -2.64 -18.68 -4.08
C ARG A 140 -1.18 -19.12 -4.16
N GLY A 141 -0.38 -18.72 -3.17
CA GLY A 141 0.93 -19.30 -2.86
C GLY A 141 0.85 -20.21 -1.63
N SER A 142 2.01 -20.54 -1.06
CA SER A 142 2.12 -21.39 0.14
C SER A 142 1.76 -20.65 1.44
N THR A 143 2.26 -19.43 1.61
CA THR A 143 2.05 -18.62 2.83
C THR A 143 1.03 -17.50 2.61
N ASN A 144 1.10 -16.87 1.45
CA ASN A 144 0.28 -15.73 1.07
C ASN A 144 -0.57 -16.07 -0.15
N ARG A 145 -1.67 -15.33 -0.31
CA ARG A 145 -2.45 -15.24 -1.54
C ARG A 145 -2.56 -13.77 -1.95
N PHE A 146 -2.86 -13.55 -3.22
CA PHE A 146 -3.11 -12.24 -3.80
C PHE A 146 -4.57 -12.21 -4.28
N ASP A 147 -5.39 -11.49 -3.53
CA ASP A 147 -6.80 -11.26 -3.84
C ASP A 147 -6.87 -10.17 -4.92
N VAL A 148 -7.52 -10.46 -6.05
CA VAL A 148 -7.61 -9.56 -7.22
C VAL A 148 -9.04 -9.03 -7.34
N TYR A 149 -9.17 -7.71 -7.42
CA TYR A 149 -10.43 -7.00 -7.57
C TYR A 149 -10.44 -6.20 -8.86
N LEU A 150 -11.60 -6.17 -9.53
CA LEU A 150 -11.81 -5.31 -10.70
C LEU A 150 -12.12 -3.87 -10.26
N PRO A 151 -11.73 -2.86 -11.05
CA PRO A 151 -12.12 -1.47 -10.84
C PRO A 151 -13.63 -1.31 -10.67
N LEU A 152 -14.04 -0.25 -9.99
CA LEU A 152 -15.43 0.16 -10.02
C LEU A 152 -15.74 0.60 -11.45
N LYS A 153 -16.65 -0.11 -12.11
CA LYS A 153 -17.12 0.29 -13.44
C LYS A 153 -17.81 1.64 -13.25
N GLU A 154 -17.28 2.68 -13.88
CA GLU A 154 -18.02 3.93 -14.00
C GLU A 154 -19.36 3.56 -14.63
N ALA A 155 -20.46 3.87 -13.94
CA ALA A 155 -21.78 3.59 -14.46
C ALA A 155 -21.94 4.44 -15.73
N GLN A 156 -21.63 3.86 -16.88
CA GLN A 156 -22.00 4.47 -18.14
C GLN A 156 -23.51 4.67 -18.08
N SER A 157 -23.91 5.93 -18.13
CA SER A 157 -25.29 6.37 -18.37
C SER A 157 -25.90 5.45 -19.43
N PRO A 158 -27.12 4.92 -19.24
CA PRO A 158 -27.72 4.06 -20.24
C PRO A 158 -27.75 4.81 -21.57
N ASP A 159 -27.33 4.13 -22.62
CA ASP A 159 -27.32 4.62 -24.00
C ASP A 159 -28.63 5.33 -24.31
N LYS A 160 -28.58 6.67 -24.45
CA LYS A 160 -29.60 7.44 -25.15
C LYS A 160 -29.45 7.19 -26.64
N ASN A 161 -29.73 5.98 -27.10
CA ASN A 161 -29.93 5.70 -28.52
C ASN A 161 -30.76 4.42 -28.74
N PHE A 162 -32.03 4.50 -28.35
CA PHE A 162 -33.07 3.75 -29.05
C PHE A 162 -33.94 4.74 -29.81
N LYS A 163 -33.40 5.28 -30.92
CA LYS A 163 -34.22 5.91 -31.95
C LYS A 163 -34.65 4.84 -32.96
N SER A 164 -35.96 4.64 -32.98
CA SER A 164 -36.84 4.37 -34.13
C SER A 164 -36.56 3.15 -35.02
N ALA A 165 -37.51 2.22 -35.02
CA ALA A 165 -38.24 1.83 -36.23
C ALA A 165 -39.45 0.96 -35.88
N SER A 166 -40.65 1.49 -36.05
CA SER A 166 -41.84 0.72 -36.47
C SER A 166 -42.79 1.70 -37.15
N HIS A 167 -42.80 1.61 -38.48
CA HIS A 167 -43.98 1.88 -39.31
C HIS A 167 -45.01 0.77 -39.08
#